data_AF-A0A1I5I4V7-F1
#
_entry.id   AF-A0A1I5I4V7-F1
#
_cell.length_a   1.000
_cell.length_b   1.000
_cell.length_c   1.000
_cell.angle_alpha   90.00
_cell.angle_beta   90.00
_cell.angle_gamma   90.00
#
_symmetry.space_group_name_H-M   'P 1'
#
loop_
_entity.id
_entity.type
_entity.pdbx_description
1 polymer ?
#
loop_
_entity_poly.entity_id
_entity_poly.type
_entity_poly.pdbx_seq_one_letter_code
_entity_poly.pdbx_strand_id
1 'polypeptide(L)'
;MTRPAGLEWEGEAEDAGASRAAAELRELKAHQIGEAITVGNEFSEIRVSRVETRNGARLLIEAPKSGQWVALCPLEVEALTWQNAQTFSAMIGHPFGPLFEEDV
;
A
#
# COMPACT_ATOMS: atom_id res chain seq x y z
N MET A 1 -10.78 -13.85 -32.35
CA MET A 1 -10.48 -12.43 -32.59
C MET A 1 -9.03 -12.23 -32.15
N THR A 2 -8.10 -12.30 -33.10
CA THR A 2 -6.66 -12.32 -32.81
C THR A 2 -6.15 -10.87 -32.78
N ARG A 3 -5.54 -10.45 -31.66
CA ARG A 3 -5.03 -9.10 -31.44
C ARG A 3 -3.95 -8.75 -32.50
N PRO A 4 -3.98 -7.57 -33.14
CA PRO A 4 -2.91 -7.20 -34.06
C PRO A 4 -1.58 -7.08 -33.30
N ALA A 5 -0.51 -7.57 -33.92
CA ALA A 5 0.84 -7.52 -33.36
C ALA A 5 1.40 -6.09 -33.43
N GLY A 6 1.93 -5.59 -32.30
CA GLY A 6 3.03 -4.62 -32.35
C GLY A 6 2.77 -3.19 -31.87
N LEU A 7 1.73 -2.89 -31.09
CA LEU A 7 1.61 -1.59 -30.41
C LEU A 7 1.53 -1.84 -28.90
N GLU A 8 2.69 -2.09 -28.29
CA GLU A 8 2.86 -1.84 -26.85
C GLU A 8 3.07 -0.34 -26.68
N TRP A 9 2.25 0.30 -25.84
CA TRP A 9 2.38 1.73 -25.56
C TRP A 9 3.20 1.95 -24.28
N GLU A 10 3.95 3.06 -24.24
CA GLU A 10 4.69 3.47 -23.05
C GLU A 10 3.72 3.73 -21.89
N GLY A 11 3.72 2.87 -20.89
CA GLY A 11 2.77 2.89 -19.77
C GLY A 11 1.80 1.70 -19.72
N GLU A 12 1.75 0.81 -20.73
CA GLU A 12 0.85 -0.37 -20.73
C GLU A 12 1.07 -1.26 -19.49
N ALA A 13 2.33 -1.47 -19.09
CA ALA A 13 2.67 -2.27 -17.91
C ALA A 13 2.27 -1.58 -16.60
N GLU A 14 2.40 -0.26 -16.53
CA GLU A 14 2.02 0.56 -15.38
C GLU A 14 0.50 0.58 -15.22
N ASP A 15 -0.25 0.80 -16.30
CA ASP A 15 -1.71 0.74 -16.32
C ASP A 15 -2.22 -0.65 -15.94
N ALA A 16 -1.61 -1.71 -16.47
CA ALA A 16 -1.93 -3.07 -16.07
C ALA A 16 -1.62 -3.33 -14.59
N GLY A 17 -0.53 -2.76 -14.07
CA GLY A 17 -0.17 -2.78 -12.66
C GLY A 17 -1.20 -2.07 -11.78
N ALA A 18 -1.58 -0.85 -12.16
CA ALA A 18 -2.58 -0.05 -11.46
C ALA A 18 -3.95 -0.74 -11.47
N SER A 19 -4.36 -1.34 -12.59
CA SER A 19 -5.60 -2.10 -12.67
C SER A 19 -5.59 -3.32 -11.75
N ARG A 20 -4.47 -4.05 -11.64
CA ARG A 20 -4.33 -5.18 -10.72
C ARG A 20 -4.40 -4.73 -9.27
N ALA A 21 -3.65 -3.67 -8.91
CA ALA A 21 -3.65 -3.10 -7.57
C ALA A 21 -5.04 -2.59 -7.17
N ALA A 22 -5.77 -1.95 -8.10
CA ALA A 22 -7.13 -1.48 -7.86
C ALA A 22 -8.13 -2.63 -7.67
N ALA A 23 -7.96 -3.74 -8.39
CA ALA A 23 -8.76 -4.95 -8.20
C ALA A 23 -8.49 -5.58 -6.83
N GLU A 24 -7.22 -5.71 -6.45
CA GLU A 24 -6.82 -6.23 -5.15
C GLU A 24 -7.38 -5.39 -3.99
N LEU A 25 -7.25 -4.07 -4.06
CA LEU A 25 -7.82 -3.18 -3.05
C LEU A 25 -9.34 -3.35 -2.94
N ARG A 26 -10.05 -3.50 -4.07
CA ARG A 26 -11.50 -3.73 -4.08
C ARG A 26 -11.86 -5.04 -3.36
N GLU A 27 -11.13 -6.12 -3.62
CA GLU A 27 -11.33 -7.40 -2.96
C GLU A 27 -11.06 -7.31 -1.45
N LEU A 28 -9.98 -6.65 -1.04
CA LEU A 28 -9.68 -6.43 0.38
C LEU A 28 -10.82 -5.67 1.08
N LYS A 29 -11.33 -4.60 0.45
CA LYS A 29 -12.43 -3.79 1.00
C LYS A 29 -13.76 -4.53 1.06
N ALA A 30 -14.01 -5.47 0.14
CA ALA A 30 -15.18 -6.34 0.21
C ALA A 30 -15.16 -7.28 1.44
N HIS A 31 -14.00 -7.45 2.08
CA HIS A 31 -13.82 -8.26 3.29
C HIS A 31 -13.46 -7.40 4.51
N GLN A 32 -13.80 -6.12 4.50
CA GLN A 32 -13.65 -5.24 5.65
C GLN A 32 -14.55 -5.68 6.81
N ILE A 33 -13.99 -5.67 8.02
CA ILE A 33 -14.69 -5.96 9.27
C ILE A 33 -14.84 -4.67 10.07
N GLY A 34 -16.09 -4.28 10.31
CA GLY A 34 -16.42 -3.08 11.08
C GLY A 34 -16.15 -1.78 10.32
N GLU A 35 -16.23 -0.67 11.05
CA GLU A 35 -16.01 0.66 10.48
C GLU A 35 -14.52 0.99 10.36
N ALA A 36 -14.17 1.76 9.33
CA ALA A 36 -12.81 2.26 9.15
C ALA A 36 -12.56 3.43 10.12
N ILE A 37 -11.35 3.49 10.66
CA ILE A 37 -10.88 4.60 11.48
C ILE A 37 -10.17 5.59 10.57
N THR A 38 -10.59 6.84 10.59
CA THR A 38 -9.87 7.93 9.90
C THR A 38 -8.85 8.54 10.84
N VAL A 39 -7.59 8.61 10.40
CA VAL A 39 -6.50 9.28 11.11
C VAL A 39 -5.96 10.38 10.20
N GLY A 40 -5.92 11.62 10.69
CA GLY A 40 -5.48 12.74 9.87
C GLY A 40 -4.88 13.88 10.68
N ASN A 41 -4.17 14.73 9.95
CA ASN A 41 -3.60 16.00 10.41
C ASN A 41 -3.84 17.09 9.33
N GLU A 42 -3.20 18.25 9.47
CA GLU A 42 -3.36 19.38 8.56
C GLU A 42 -2.80 19.15 7.14
N PHE A 43 -1.99 18.10 6.96
CA PHE A 43 -1.36 17.77 5.68
C PHE A 43 -1.96 16.52 5.02
N SER A 44 -2.39 15.55 5.83
CA SER A 44 -2.65 14.18 5.40
C SER A 44 -3.85 13.56 6.11
N GLU A 45 -4.52 12.64 5.42
CA GLU A 45 -5.58 11.79 5.96
C GLU A 45 -5.32 10.37 5.48
N ILE A 46 -5.45 9.40 6.38
CA ILE A 46 -5.46 7.97 6.07
C ILE A 46 -6.71 7.30 6.65
N ARG A 47 -7.10 6.18 6.05
CA ARG A 47 -8.15 5.29 6.57
C ARG A 47 -7.53 3.97 6.94
N VAL A 48 -7.85 3.50 8.14
CA VAL A 48 -7.33 2.26 8.70
C VAL A 48 -8.51 1.33 8.94
N SER A 49 -8.45 0.12 8.40
CA SER A 49 -9.50 -0.88 8.57
C SER A 49 -8.92 -2.27 8.74
N ARG A 50 -9.65 -3.14 9.44
CA ARG A 50 -9.35 -4.58 9.46
C ARG A 50 -10.04 -5.22 8.27
N VAL A 51 -9.30 -6.04 7.52
CA VAL A 51 -9.86 -6.86 6.43
C VAL A 51 -9.50 -8.32 6.67
N GLU A 52 -10.39 -9.24 6.32
CA GLU A 52 -10.10 -10.67 6.36
C GLU A 52 -9.62 -11.17 5.00
N THR A 53 -8.58 -12.00 5.01
CA THR A 53 -8.07 -12.66 3.81
C THR A 53 -8.04 -14.17 4.03
N ARG A 54 -7.84 -14.94 2.96
CA ARG A 54 -7.59 -16.39 3.06
C ARG A 54 -6.40 -16.75 3.97
N ASN A 55 -5.47 -15.81 4.17
CA ASN A 55 -4.25 -15.98 4.97
C ASN A 55 -4.37 -15.29 6.35
N GLY A 56 -5.58 -15.00 6.81
CA GLY A 56 -5.86 -14.33 8.09
C GLY A 56 -6.08 -12.82 7.95
N ALA A 57 -6.21 -12.16 9.09
CA ALA A 57 -6.51 -10.73 9.17
C ALA A 57 -5.36 -9.87 8.66
N ARG A 58 -5.70 -8.73 8.04
CA ARG A 58 -4.78 -7.68 7.64
C ARG A 58 -5.27 -6.33 8.15
N LEU A 59 -4.32 -5.44 8.45
CA LEU A 59 -4.55 -4.03 8.66
C LEU A 59 -4.40 -3.32 7.32
N LEU A 60 -5.52 -2.93 6.71
CA LEU A 60 -5.53 -2.13 5.48
C LEU A 60 -5.39 -0.65 5.85
N ILE A 61 -4.37 0.00 5.31
CA ILE A 61 -4.13 1.44 5.44
C ILE A 61 -4.22 2.06 4.04
N GLU A 62 -5.14 3.00 3.86
CA GLU A 62 -5.36 3.73 2.61
C GLU A 62 -5.04 5.22 2.79
N ALA A 63 -4.38 5.83 1.82
CA ALA A 63 -4.15 7.27 1.74
C ALA A 63 -4.98 7.86 0.57
N PRO A 64 -6.21 8.34 0.81
CA PRO A 64 -7.14 8.71 -0.27
C PRO A 64 -6.61 9.78 -1.23
N LYS A 65 -5.82 10.74 -0.74
CA LYS A 65 -5.25 11.82 -1.57
C LYS A 65 -4.23 11.30 -2.60
N SER A 66 -3.40 10.33 -2.25
CA SER A 66 -2.35 9.80 -3.12
C SER A 66 -2.76 8.51 -3.83
N GLY A 67 -3.86 7.88 -3.41
CA GLY A 67 -4.29 6.56 -3.91
C GLY A 67 -3.39 5.40 -3.45
N GLN A 68 -2.38 5.67 -2.61
CA GLN A 68 -1.48 4.67 -2.05
C GLN A 68 -2.22 3.86 -0.97
N TRP A 69 -1.86 2.59 -0.85
CA TRP A 69 -2.41 1.72 0.18
C TRP A 69 -1.43 0.58 0.49
N VAL A 70 -1.59 -0.01 1.67
CA VAL A 70 -0.85 -1.20 2.10
C VAL A 70 -1.73 -2.07 2.98
N ALA A 71 -1.57 -3.39 2.89
CA ALA A 71 -2.25 -4.35 3.76
C ALA A 71 -1.23 -5.17 4.56
N LEU A 72 -1.14 -4.90 5.86
CA LEU A 72 -0.13 -5.49 6.75
C LEU A 72 -0.71 -6.65 7.56
N CYS A 73 -0.03 -7.79 7.62
CA CYS A 73 -0.33 -8.84 8.59
C CYS A 73 0.11 -8.45 10.01
N PRO A 74 -0.33 -9.19 11.03
CA PRO A 74 0.05 -8.92 12.41
C PRO A 74 1.57 -8.86 12.64
N LEU A 75 2.34 -9.74 12.00
CA LEU A 75 3.81 -9.75 12.13
C LEU A 75 4.46 -8.51 11.49
N GLU A 76 3.95 -8.07 10.34
CA GLU A 76 4.45 -6.85 9.69
C GLU A 76 4.16 -5.61 10.56
N VAL A 77 2.99 -5.56 11.20
CA VAL A 77 2.66 -4.50 12.18
C VAL A 77 3.56 -4.57 13.41
N GLU A 78 3.80 -5.77 13.95
CA GLU A 78 4.71 -5.98 15.08
C GLU A 78 6.14 -5.52 14.74
N ALA A 79 6.63 -5.84 13.54
CA ALA A 79 7.96 -5.43 13.09
C ALA A 79 8.14 -3.91 13.04
N LEU A 80 7.07 -3.15 12.76
CA LEU A 80 7.09 -1.69 12.84
C LEU A 80 7.30 -1.21 14.28
N THR A 81 6.77 -1.92 15.28
CA THR A 81 6.94 -1.54 16.69
C THR A 81 8.37 -1.74 17.21
N TRP A 82 9.19 -2.52 16.52
CA TRP A 82 10.60 -2.71 16.85
C TRP A 82 11.51 -1.61 16.28
N GLN A 83 10.97 -0.75 15.40
CA GLN A 83 11.73 0.34 14.81
C GLN A 83 11.85 1.52 15.78
N ASN A 84 12.98 2.22 15.73
CA ASN A 84 13.18 3.45 16.50
C ASN A 84 12.70 4.68 15.72
N ALA A 85 12.62 5.82 16.41
CA ALA A 85 12.16 7.09 15.81
C ALA A 85 13.07 7.60 14.68
N GLN A 86 14.37 7.26 14.72
CA GLN A 86 15.32 7.62 13.69
C GLN A 86 15.03 6.88 12.38
N THR A 87 14.71 5.58 12.44
CA THR A 87 14.29 4.78 11.27
C THR A 87 13.05 5.39 10.62
N PHE A 88 12.04 5.76 11.41
CA PHE A 88 10.83 6.38 10.85
C PHE A 88 11.12 7.75 10.23
N SER A 89 11.96 8.57 10.87
CA SER A 89 12.37 9.86 10.32
C SER A 89 13.06 9.70 8.96
N ALA A 90 13.92 8.67 8.82
CA ALA A 90 14.57 8.37 7.56
C ALA A 90 13.58 7.94 6.46
N MET A 91 12.59 7.08 6.78
CA MET A 91 11.52 6.69 5.84
C MET A 91 10.71 7.88 5.34
N ILE A 92 10.43 8.84 6.22
CA ILE A 92 9.68 10.05 5.87
C ILE A 92 10.54 11.00 5.03
N GLY A 93 11.84 11.10 5.33
CA GLY A 93 12.78 11.96 4.60
C GLY A 93 13.14 11.43 3.20
N HIS A 94 13.11 10.11 3.01
CA HIS A 94 13.42 9.44 1.75
C HIS A 94 12.24 8.57 1.28
N PRO A 95 11.09 9.18 0.92
CA PRO A 95 9.93 8.42 0.48
C PRO A 95 10.29 7.64 -0.77
N PHE A 96 9.97 6.34 -0.77
CA PHE A 96 10.26 5.39 -1.86
C PHE A 96 11.75 5.17 -2.18
N GLY A 97 12.66 5.71 -1.36
CA GLY A 97 14.11 5.52 -1.48
C GLY A 97 14.65 4.46 -0.53
N PRO A 98 15.89 3.97 -0.74
CA PRO A 98 16.54 3.07 0.18
C PRO A 98 16.85 3.77 1.52
N LEU A 99 16.74 3.04 2.62
CA LEU A 99 17.09 3.54 3.97
C LEU A 99 18.58 3.48 4.27
N PHE A 100 19.31 2.67 3.51
CA PHE A 100 20.75 2.46 3.66
C PHE A 100 21.38 2.71 2.30
N GLU A 101 22.54 3.37 2.30
CA GLU A 101 23.38 3.42 1.11
C GLU A 101 23.98 2.02 0.89
N GLU A 102 24.02 1.56 -0.36
CA GLU A 102 24.77 0.34 -0.68
C GLU A 102 26.26 0.67 -0.51
N ASP A 103 26.96 -0.01 0.41
CA ASP A 103 28.41 0.09 0.51
C ASP A 103 29.02 -0.39 -0.82
N VAL A 104 29.63 0.55 -1.56
CA VAL A 104 30.28 0.32 -2.86
C VAL A 104 31.71 -0.21 -2.70
#